data_AF-A0A3S0DM69-F1
#
_entry.id   AF-A0A3S0DM69-F1
#
_cell.length_a   1.000
_cell.length_b   1.000
_cell.length_c   1.000
_cell.angle_alpha   90.00
_cell.angle_beta   90.00
_cell.angle_gamma   90.00
#
_symmetry.space_group_name_H-M   'P 1'
#
loop_
_entity.id
_entity.type
_entity.pdbx_description
1 polymer ?
#
loop_
_entity_poly.entity_id
_entity_poly.type
_entity_poly.pdbx_seq_one_letter_code
_entity_poly.pdbx_strand_id
1 'polypeptide(L)'
;MSTNDPATLYNLATDNGTVTVLHLRFQGRSRDIALEALGVNAGTSDADIRNAVAQFVDVALKDFDHTVIERHGNGNMTLRPEAVFG
;
A
#
# COMPACT_ATOMS: atom_id res chain seq x y z
N MET A 1 -22.73 3.69 -18.50
CA MET A 1 -21.78 3.08 -17.54
C MET A 1 -20.75 4.14 -17.21
N SER A 2 -20.75 4.64 -15.98
CA SER A 2 -19.83 5.69 -15.55
C SER A 2 -18.43 5.08 -15.39
N THR A 3 -17.47 5.54 -16.18
CA THR A 3 -16.06 5.11 -16.19
C THR A 3 -15.26 5.60 -14.97
N ASN A 4 -15.94 6.18 -13.97
CA ASN A 4 -15.33 6.72 -12.75
C ASN A 4 -15.55 5.81 -11.53
N ASP A 5 -15.92 4.54 -11.73
CA ASP A 5 -15.94 3.59 -10.63
C ASP A 5 -14.49 3.30 -10.18
N PRO A 6 -14.11 3.65 -8.93
CA PRO A 6 -12.75 3.49 -8.45
C PRO A 6 -12.29 2.03 -8.46
N ALA A 7 -13.20 1.06 -8.35
CA ALA A 7 -12.84 -0.36 -8.46
C ALA A 7 -12.48 -0.76 -9.89
N THR A 8 -13.18 -0.20 -10.88
CA THR A 8 -12.87 -0.43 -12.30
C THR A 8 -11.56 0.24 -12.72
N LEU A 9 -11.29 1.46 -12.25
CA LEU A 9 -10.01 2.15 -12.49
C LEU A 9 -8.84 1.41 -11.82
N TYR A 10 -9.06 0.87 -10.62
CA TYR A 10 -8.08 0.04 -9.90
C TYR A 10 -7.71 -1.21 -10.70
N ASN A 11 -8.69 -1.97 -11.21
CA ASN A 11 -8.42 -3.19 -11.98
C ASN A 11 -7.73 -2.89 -13.33
N LEU A 12 -8.14 -1.82 -14.03
CA LEU A 12 -7.52 -1.44 -15.32
C LEU A 12 -6.06 -1.00 -15.17
N ALA A 13 -5.74 -0.40 -14.02
CA ALA A 13 -4.41 0.03 -13.63
C ALA A 13 -3.48 -1.16 -13.31
N THR A 14 -3.99 -2.15 -12.57
CA THR A 14 -3.19 -3.31 -12.13
C THR A 14 -2.96 -4.34 -13.25
N ASP A 15 -3.90 -4.53 -14.17
CA ASP A 15 -3.79 -5.52 -15.26
C ASP A 15 -2.80 -5.12 -16.39
N ASN A 16 -2.53 -3.82 -16.57
CA ASN A 16 -1.60 -3.33 -17.61
C ASN A 16 -0.13 -3.28 -17.16
N GLY A 17 0.20 -3.76 -15.96
CA GLY A 17 1.57 -3.73 -15.43
C GLY A 17 2.18 -2.32 -15.26
N THR A 18 1.36 -1.28 -15.38
CA THR A 18 1.81 0.12 -15.34
C THR A 18 1.64 0.75 -13.97
N VAL A 19 0.75 0.20 -13.12
CA VAL A 19 0.48 0.72 -11.79
C VAL A 19 1.13 -0.15 -10.73
N THR A 20 2.02 0.49 -9.97
CA THR A 20 2.65 -0.08 -8.79
C THR A 20 1.69 -0.01 -7.61
N VAL A 21 1.65 -1.09 -6.84
CA VAL A 21 0.72 -1.23 -5.70
C VAL A 21 1.47 -1.53 -4.41
N LEU A 22 0.93 -1.05 -3.30
CA LEU A 22 1.26 -1.47 -1.95
C LEU A 22 0.21 -2.48 -1.48
N HIS A 23 0.64 -3.72 -1.25
CA HIS A 23 -0.15 -4.75 -0.59
C HIS A 23 -0.11 -4.53 0.92
N LEU A 24 -1.19 -4.01 1.48
CA LEU A 24 -1.37 -3.78 2.90
C LEU A 24 -2.02 -5.00 3.56
N ARG A 25 -1.35 -5.59 4.54
CA ARG A 25 -1.95 -6.54 5.48
C ARG A 25 -2.09 -5.89 6.85
N PHE A 26 -3.31 -5.62 7.29
CA PHE A 26 -3.58 -4.95 8.55
C PHE A 26 -4.88 -5.44 9.18
N GLN A 27 -4.89 -5.67 10.50
CA GLN A 27 -6.05 -6.15 11.27
C GLN A 27 -6.77 -7.37 10.65
N GLY A 28 -6.00 -8.35 10.14
CA GLY A 28 -6.57 -9.56 9.54
C GLY A 28 -7.22 -9.35 8.17
N ARG A 29 -7.05 -8.18 7.56
CA ARG A 29 -7.50 -7.86 6.20
C ARG A 29 -6.31 -7.56 5.31
N SER A 30 -6.43 -7.94 4.04
CA SER A 30 -5.51 -7.54 2.99
C SER A 30 -6.21 -6.55 2.07
N ARG A 31 -5.50 -5.50 1.67
CA ARG A 31 -5.97 -4.51 0.70
C ARG A 31 -4.79 -4.08 -0.14
N ASP A 32 -5.03 -3.93 -1.44
CA ASP A 32 -4.05 -3.32 -2.32
C ASP A 32 -4.37 -1.84 -2.53
N ILE A 33 -3.34 -1.01 -2.51
CA ILE A 33 -3.45 0.44 -2.66
C ILE A 33 -2.45 0.88 -3.73
N ALA A 34 -2.90 1.63 -4.74
CA ALA A 34 -1.99 2.18 -5.75
C ALA A 34 -1.00 3.16 -5.10
N LEU A 35 0.29 3.07 -5.44
CA LEU A 35 1.31 3.98 -4.89
C LEU A 35 1.02 5.45 -5.24
N GLU A 36 0.43 5.70 -6.42
CA GLU A 36 0.01 7.05 -6.83
C GLU A 36 -1.05 7.64 -5.90
N ALA A 37 -1.99 6.81 -5.42
CA ALA A 37 -3.07 7.25 -4.54
C ALA A 37 -2.55 7.60 -3.13
N LEU A 38 -1.41 7.03 -2.76
CA LEU A 38 -0.66 7.36 -1.55
C LEU A 38 0.30 8.56 -1.77
N GLY A 39 0.53 8.98 -3.02
CA GLY A 39 1.55 9.99 -3.35
C GLY A 39 2.98 9.52 -3.07
N VAL A 40 3.23 8.20 -3.06
CA VAL A 40 4.55 7.62 -2.78
C VAL A 40 5.12 6.88 -3.99
N ASN A 41 6.41 6.61 -3.98
CA ASN A 41 7.11 5.85 -5.01
C ASN A 41 8.24 5.00 -4.42
N ALA A 42 8.93 4.23 -5.27
CA ALA A 42 10.02 3.34 -4.86
C ALA A 42 11.20 4.01 -4.15
N GLY A 43 11.35 5.34 -4.23
CA GLY A 43 12.35 6.12 -3.50
C GLY A 43 11.84 6.80 -2.22
N THR A 44 10.53 6.77 -1.96
CA THR A 44 9.94 7.33 -0.73
C THR A 44 10.44 6.55 0.50
N SER A 45 10.72 7.24 1.61
CA SER A 45 11.22 6.61 2.84
C SER A 45 10.15 5.71 3.49
N ASP A 46 10.58 4.71 4.26
CA ASP A 46 9.66 3.82 4.97
C ASP A 46 8.76 4.59 5.95
N ALA A 47 9.29 5.62 6.61
CA ALA A 47 8.52 6.47 7.52
C ALA A 47 7.41 7.24 6.78
N ASP A 48 7.74 7.80 5.62
CA ASP A 48 6.77 8.54 4.80
C ASP A 48 5.71 7.59 4.21
N ILE A 49 6.10 6.37 3.81
CA ILE A 49 5.16 5.35 3.35
C ILE A 49 4.18 4.97 4.47
N ARG A 50 4.67 4.71 5.69
CA ARG A 50 3.80 4.39 6.84
C ARG A 50 2.84 5.55 7.14
N ASN A 51 3.32 6.79 7.10
CA ASN A 51 2.49 7.97 7.31
C ASN A 51 1.41 8.13 6.22
N ALA A 52 1.78 7.96 4.94
CA ALA A 52 0.82 8.02 3.83
C ALA A 52 -0.24 6.92 3.94
N VAL A 53 0.17 5.69 4.27
CA VAL A 53 -0.77 4.57 4.48
C VAL A 53 -1.69 4.85 5.65
N ALA A 54 -1.16 5.34 6.79
CA ALA A 54 -1.95 5.65 7.98
C ALA A 54 -3.02 6.71 7.71
N GLN A 55 -2.67 7.77 6.98
CA GLN A 55 -3.64 8.79 6.55
C GLN A 55 -4.69 8.22 5.59
N PHE A 56 -4.28 7.35 4.67
CA PHE A 56 -5.17 6.77 3.67
C PHE A 56 -6.20 5.80 4.26
N VAL A 57 -5.83 5.05 5.30
CA VAL A 57 -6.73 4.10 5.97
C VAL A 57 -7.38 4.65 7.23
N ASP A 58 -7.13 5.92 7.56
CA ASP A 58 -7.68 6.64 8.72
C ASP A 58 -7.37 5.96 10.07
N VAL A 59 -6.08 5.66 10.30
CA VAL A 59 -5.59 5.08 11.56
C VAL A 59 -4.37 5.85 12.08
N ALA A 60 -3.97 5.58 13.33
CA ALA A 60 -2.82 6.25 13.91
C ALA A 60 -1.50 5.67 13.35
N LEU A 61 -0.49 6.52 13.12
CA LEU A 61 0.82 6.07 12.63
C LEU A 61 1.46 4.99 13.53
N LYS A 62 1.26 5.08 14.85
CA LYS A 62 1.74 4.09 15.83
C LYS A 62 1.23 2.66 15.57
N ASP A 63 0.09 2.52 14.89
CA ASP A 63 -0.45 1.20 14.54
C ASP A 63 0.43 0.49 13.49
N PHE A 64 1.36 1.22 12.86
CA PHE A 64 2.35 0.72 11.90
C PHE A 64 3.77 0.60 12.47
N ASP A 65 4.00 0.89 13.76
CA ASP A 65 5.36 0.85 14.34
C ASP A 65 6.00 -0.53 14.19
N HIS A 66 5.21 -1.60 14.34
CA HIS A 66 5.61 -3.00 14.21
C HIS A 66 5.29 -3.58 12.83
N THR A 67 5.49 -2.79 11.77
CA THR A 67 5.28 -3.25 10.39
C THR A 67 6.53 -3.15 9.56
N VAL A 68 6.68 -4.07 8.61
CA VAL A 68 7.81 -4.12 7.67
C VAL A 68 7.30 -3.75 6.29
N ILE A 69 8.09 -2.94 5.59
CA ILE A 69 7.87 -2.62 4.18
C ILE A 69 8.86 -3.43 3.34
N GLU A 70 8.34 -4.30 2.50
CA GLU A 70 9.12 -5.08 1.55
C GLU A 70 8.95 -4.47 0.16
N ARG A 71 10.06 -4.10 -0.49
CA ARG A 71 10.07 -3.52 -1.84
C ARG A 71 10.41 -4.62 -2.85
N HIS A 72 9.57 -4.77 -3.87
CA HIS A 72 9.74 -5.78 -4.90
C HIS A 72 10.44 -5.19 -6.13
N GLY A 73 11.19 -6.00 -6.87
CA GLY A 73 11.92 -5.56 -8.06
C GLY A 73 11.04 -5.07 -9.22
N ASN A 74 9.73 -5.34 -9.16
CA ASN A 74 8.72 -4.83 -10.11
C ASN A 74 8.11 -3.48 -9.68
N GLY A 75 8.58 -2.87 -8.59
CA GLY A 75 8.07 -1.59 -8.07
C GLY A 75 6.89 -1.71 -7.11
N ASN A 76 6.34 -2.91 -6.90
CA ASN A 76 5.33 -3.15 -5.88
C ASN A 76 5.94 -3.13 -4.48
N MET A 77 5.09 -2.93 -3.48
CA MET A 77 5.47 -2.95 -2.07
C MET A 77 4.53 -3.86 -1.28
N THR A 78 5.01 -4.43 -0.19
CA THR A 78 4.18 -5.12 0.79
C THR A 78 4.38 -4.44 2.14
N LEU A 79 3.30 -4.02 2.79
CA LEU A 79 3.30 -3.58 4.17
C LEU A 79 2.60 -4.65 5.02
N ARG A 80 3.36 -5.29 5.91
CA ARG A 80 2.85 -6.37 6.76
C ARG A 80 3.32 -6.22 8.20
N PRO A 81 2.61 -6.81 9.18
CA PRO A 81 3.12 -6.89 10.54
C PRO A 81 4.47 -7.62 10.56
N GLU A 82 5.38 -7.09 11.36
CA GLU A 82 6.62 -7.76 11.70
C GLU A 82 6.27 -9.06 12.44
N ALA A 83 6.81 -10.17 11.96
CA ALA A 83 6.62 -11.44 12.63
C ALA A 83 7.55 -11.47 13.85
N VAL A 84 7.00 -11.14 15.02
CA VAL A 84 7.71 -11.30 16.30
C VAL A 84 7.59 -12.77 16.69
N PHE A 85 8.52 -13.60 16.24
CA PHE A 85 8.67 -14.94 16.79
C PHE A 85 9.31 -14.81 18.18
N GLY A 86 8.52 -15.07 19.22
CA GLY A 86 9.00 -15.29 20.59
C GLY A 86 9.27 -16.76 20.85
#